data_AF-A0A1G5PDE1-F1
#
_entry.id   AF-A0A1G5PDE1-F1
#
_cell.length_a   1.000
_cell.length_b   1.000
_cell.length_c   1.000
_cell.angle_alpha   90.00
_cell.angle_beta   90.00
_cell.angle_gamma   90.00
#
_symmetry.space_group_name_H-M   'P 1'
#
loop_
_entity.id
_entity.type
_entity.pdbx_description
1 polymer ?
#
loop_
_entity_poly.entity_id
_entity_poly.type
_entity_poly.pdbx_seq_one_letter_code
_entity_poly.pdbx_strand_id
1 'polypeptide(L)'
;MRKIVQIQVLPADAESASNRLCALCDDGSLWLWASQAADGWQPLPPIPAASPDAVADTVNKPAQAGARWTAEDDTQLAQLWYEAQLDVARIAAQVQRSEGAIVSRLVKLDFFASSEDARAANRLRRKTPVDSTPD
;
A
#
# COMPACT_ATOMS: atom_id res chain seq x y z
N MET A 1 -0.31 5.12 41.89
CA MET A 1 1.08 5.03 41.39
C MET A 1 1.03 4.29 40.06
N ARG A 2 1.49 4.91 38.97
CA ARG A 2 1.52 4.27 37.64
C ARG A 2 2.63 3.20 37.61
N LYS A 3 2.35 2.03 37.04
CA LYS A 3 3.33 0.94 36.91
C LYS A 3 3.71 0.76 35.45
N ILE A 4 5.01 0.65 35.20
CA ILE A 4 5.52 0.27 33.89
C ILE A 4 5.31 -1.23 33.73
N VAL A 5 4.59 -1.63 32.70
CA VAL A 5 4.27 -3.03 32.39
C VAL A 5 5.25 -3.60 31.37
N GLN A 6 5.74 -2.76 30.45
CA GLN A 6 6.68 -3.17 29.42
C GLN A 6 7.66 -2.06 29.07
N ILE A 7 8.92 -2.42 28.79
CA ILE A 7 9.96 -1.52 28.28
C ILE A 7 10.56 -2.12 27.00
N GLN A 8 10.69 -1.31 25.95
CA GLN A 8 11.30 -1.68 24.69
C GLN A 8 12.36 -0.67 24.27
N VAL A 9 13.50 -1.16 23.76
CA VAL A 9 14.53 -0.33 23.14
C VAL A 9 14.16 -0.14 21.67
N LEU A 10 14.02 1.10 21.23
CA LEU A 10 13.89 1.45 19.82
C LEU A 10 15.29 1.77 19.29
N PRO A 11 15.73 1.10 18.20
CA PRO A 11 17.01 1.40 17.59
C PRO A 11 17.02 2.85 17.10
N ALA A 12 18.21 3.45 17.12
CA ALA A 12 18.48 4.70 16.43
C ALA A 12 18.14 4.54 14.93
N ASP A 13 17.13 5.28 14.46
CA ASP A 13 16.89 5.43 13.02
C ASP A 13 17.90 6.42 12.43
N ALA A 14 18.05 6.48 11.11
CA ALA A 14 19.00 7.37 10.42
C ALA A 14 18.87 8.85 10.84
N GLU A 15 17.69 9.26 11.29
CA GLU A 15 17.39 10.62 11.75
C GLU A 15 17.61 10.85 13.26
N SER A 16 17.88 9.81 14.05
CA SER A 16 18.05 9.92 15.51
C SER A 16 19.32 9.23 15.97
N ALA A 17 20.34 10.02 16.33
CA ALA A 17 21.68 9.55 16.70
C ALA A 17 21.78 8.70 18.00
N SER A 18 20.67 8.44 18.70
CA SER A 18 20.69 7.75 20.00
C SER A 18 19.54 6.75 20.13
N ASN A 19 19.83 5.59 20.71
CA ASN A 19 18.82 4.62 21.12
C ASN A 19 17.80 5.27 22.06
N ARG A 20 16.53 4.93 21.88
CA ARG A 20 15.42 5.45 22.68
C ARG A 20 14.80 4.32 23.48
N LEU A 21 14.29 4.61 24.68
CA LEU A 21 13.50 3.64 25.45
C LEU A 21 12.03 4.05 25.41
N CYS A 22 11.16 3.10 25.11
CA CYS A 22 9.71 3.27 25.19
C CYS A 22 9.17 2.42 26.35
N ALA A 23 8.32 3.01 27.18
CA ALA A 23 7.64 2.35 28.29
C ALA A 23 6.12 2.38 28.08
N LEU A 24 5.47 1.23 28.25
CA LEU A 24 4.03 1.09 28.32
C LEU A 24 3.61 0.98 29.79
N CYS A 25 2.70 1.86 30.20
CA CYS A 25 2.11 1.86 31.53
C CYS A 25 0.81 1.03 31.56
N ASP A 26 0.42 0.56 32.75
CA ASP A 26 -0.84 -0.16 33.01
C ASP A 26 -2.10 0.62 32.61
N ASP A 27 -2.03 1.96 32.65
CA ASP A 27 -3.15 2.83 32.22
C ASP A 27 -3.24 3.00 30.69
N GLY A 28 -2.35 2.37 29.92
CA GLY A 28 -2.28 2.47 28.46
C GLY A 28 -1.45 3.65 27.94
N SER A 29 -0.96 4.54 28.81
CA SER A 29 -0.05 5.61 28.41
C SER A 29 1.30 5.07 27.91
N LEU A 30 1.80 5.64 26.82
CA LEU A 30 3.14 5.41 26.31
C LEU A 30 4.08 6.56 26.72
N TRP A 31 5.29 6.21 27.11
CA TRP A 31 6.32 7.14 27.56
C TRP A 31 7.63 6.89 26.83
N LEU A 32 8.31 7.95 26.43
CA LEU A 32 9.59 7.89 25.74
C LEU A 32 10.69 8.48 26.62
N TRP A 33 11.81 7.79 26.72
CA TRP A 33 13.05 8.34 27.23
C TRP A 33 13.96 8.70 26.06
N ALA A 34 14.32 9.97 25.99
CA ALA A 34 15.22 10.50 24.97
C ALA A 34 16.31 11.35 25.66
N SER A 35 17.57 10.99 25.45
CA SER A 35 18.72 11.69 26.04
C SER A 35 18.93 13.11 25.50
N GLN A 36 18.21 13.52 24.45
CA GLN A 36 18.40 14.82 23.78
C GLN A 36 17.40 15.91 24.18
N ALA A 37 16.27 15.55 24.80
CA ALA A 37 15.22 16.50 25.17
C ALA A 37 14.96 16.39 26.67
N ALA A 38 15.70 17.18 27.46
CA ALA A 38 15.61 17.26 28.93
C ALA A 38 15.64 15.89 29.62
N ASP A 39 16.81 15.52 30.14
CA ASP A 39 17.09 14.26 30.87
C ASP A 39 15.86 13.76 31.68
N GLY A 40 15.10 12.81 31.11
CA GLY A 40 13.79 12.45 31.68
C GLY A 40 12.84 11.66 30.77
N TRP A 41 11.80 11.11 31.39
CA TRP A 41 10.70 10.41 30.73
C TRP A 41 9.65 11.43 30.27
N GLN A 42 9.29 11.40 28.99
CA GLN A 42 8.25 12.26 28.43
C GLN A 42 7.04 11.43 27.97
N PRO A 43 5.80 11.88 28.26
CA PRO A 43 4.61 11.21 27.78
C PRO A 43 4.49 11.38 26.26
N LEU A 44 4.23 10.28 25.54
CA LEU A 44 3.90 10.35 24.13
C LEU A 44 2.44 10.83 23.97
N PRO A 45 2.16 11.74 23.03
CA PRO A 45 0.79 12.12 22.73
C PRO A 45 0.01 10.89 22.25
N PRO A 46 -1.30 10.81 22.50
CA PRO A 46 -2.13 9.77 21.92
C PRO A 46 -1.98 9.81 20.39
N ILE A 47 -1.95 8.63 19.77
CA ILE A 47 -1.97 8.53 18.31
C ILE A 47 -3.22 9.29 17.85
N PRO A 48 -3.09 10.32 16.98
CA PRO A 48 -4.25 11.04 16.50
C PRO A 48 -5.21 10.02 15.90
N ALA A 49 -6.48 10.05 16.30
CA ALA A 49 -7.50 9.23 15.69
C ALA A 49 -7.38 9.39 14.17
N ALA A 50 -7.25 8.27 13.46
CA ALA A 50 -7.02 8.27 12.02
C ALA A 50 -7.97 9.28 11.37
N SER A 51 -7.40 10.25 10.66
CA SER A 51 -8.19 11.27 9.98
C SER A 51 -9.23 10.56 9.10
N PRO A 52 -10.48 11.06 9.03
CA PRO A 52 -11.53 10.41 8.27
C PRO A 52 -11.21 10.26 6.77
N ASP A 53 -10.18 10.95 6.27
CA ASP A 53 -9.60 10.74 4.94
C ASP A 53 -9.09 9.29 4.73
N ALA A 54 -8.56 8.65 5.78
CA ALA A 54 -8.13 7.25 5.71
C ALA A 54 -9.30 6.25 5.66
N VAL A 55 -10.52 6.66 6.04
CA VAL A 55 -11.71 5.78 5.96
C VAL A 55 -12.51 5.97 4.67
N ALA A 56 -12.24 7.01 3.88
CA ALA A 56 -12.89 7.24 2.59
C ALA A 56 -12.55 6.15 1.54
N ASP A 57 -11.38 5.51 1.65
CA ASP A 57 -10.97 4.39 0.80
C ASP A 57 -11.80 3.10 0.99
N THR A 58 -12.61 3.01 2.05
CA THR A 58 -13.44 1.81 2.30
C THR A 58 -14.71 1.78 1.47
N VAL A 59 -15.15 2.91 0.92
CA VAL A 59 -16.45 3.02 0.22
C VAL A 59 -16.35 2.62 -1.26
N ASN A 60 -15.15 2.60 -1.86
CA ASN A 60 -14.97 2.28 -3.28
C ASN A 60 -13.95 1.14 -3.50
N LYS A 61 -13.99 0.12 -2.63
CA LYS A 61 -13.13 -1.04 -2.78
C LYS A 61 -13.63 -1.92 -3.93
N PRO A 62 -12.78 -2.27 -4.92
CA PRO A 62 -13.19 -3.20 -5.97
C PRO A 62 -13.59 -4.55 -5.36
N ALA A 63 -14.55 -5.26 -5.96
CA ALA A 63 -15.18 -6.44 -5.37
C ALA A 63 -14.17 -7.53 -4.95
N GLN A 64 -13.06 -7.64 -5.66
CA GLN A 64 -11.99 -8.59 -5.33
C GLN A 64 -10.79 -7.94 -4.60
N ALA A 65 -10.95 -6.79 -3.96
CA ALA A 65 -9.87 -6.13 -3.25
C ALA A 65 -9.32 -6.99 -2.10
N GLY A 66 -8.04 -7.35 -2.18
CA GLY A 66 -7.39 -8.21 -1.18
C GLY A 66 -7.64 -9.72 -1.37
N ALA A 67 -8.43 -10.14 -2.36
CA ALA A 67 -8.59 -11.55 -2.68
C ALA A 67 -7.26 -12.14 -3.20
N ARG A 68 -7.04 -13.45 -3.00
CA ARG A 68 -5.86 -14.15 -3.52
C ARG A 68 -5.95 -14.22 -5.06
N TRP A 69 -4.81 -14.14 -5.74
CA TRP A 69 -4.74 -14.38 -7.20
C TRP A 69 -4.72 -15.88 -7.46
N THR A 70 -5.57 -16.33 -8.37
CA THR A 70 -5.61 -17.73 -8.85
C THR A 70 -4.94 -17.85 -10.22
N ALA A 71 -4.64 -19.08 -10.65
CA ALA A 71 -4.10 -19.33 -11.99
C ALA A 71 -5.10 -18.94 -13.10
N GLU A 72 -6.40 -19.02 -12.83
CA GLU A 72 -7.45 -18.55 -13.74
C GLU A 72 -7.42 -17.02 -13.88
N ASP A 73 -7.25 -16.28 -12.77
CA ASP A 73 -7.08 -14.82 -12.83
C ASP A 73 -5.85 -14.43 -13.65
N ASP A 74 -4.75 -15.16 -13.51
CA ASP A 74 -3.51 -14.91 -14.26
C ASP A 74 -3.69 -15.17 -15.76
N THR A 75 -4.41 -16.24 -16.10
CA THR A 75 -4.74 -16.57 -17.50
C THR A 75 -5.65 -15.52 -18.10
N GLN A 76 -6.69 -15.10 -17.37
CA GLN A 76 -7.61 -14.05 -17.79
C GLN A 76 -6.87 -12.71 -17.96
N LEU A 77 -5.98 -12.34 -17.03
CA LEU A 77 -5.17 -11.15 -17.14
C LEU A 77 -4.27 -11.18 -18.39
N ALA A 78 -3.62 -12.32 -18.66
CA ALA A 78 -2.78 -12.50 -19.83
C ALA A 78 -3.59 -12.39 -21.13
N GLN A 79 -4.77 -13.01 -21.22
CA GLN A 79 -5.66 -12.92 -22.37
C GLN A 79 -6.12 -11.48 -22.63
N LEU A 80 -6.58 -10.78 -21.60
CA LEU A 80 -7.04 -9.40 -21.75
C LEU A 80 -5.91 -8.45 -22.15
N TRP A 81 -4.69 -8.70 -21.65
CA TRP A 81 -3.53 -7.89 -21.97
C TRP A 81 -2.94 -8.20 -23.36
N TYR A 82 -2.76 -9.47 -23.73
CA TYR A 82 -2.10 -9.85 -25.00
C TYR A 82 -3.06 -10.05 -26.16
N GLU A 83 -4.20 -10.69 -25.95
CA GLU A 83 -5.13 -10.99 -27.04
C GLU A 83 -6.07 -9.82 -27.29
N ALA A 84 -6.75 -9.36 -26.23
CA ALA A 84 -7.70 -8.25 -26.36
C ALA A 84 -7.03 -6.86 -26.39
N GLN A 85 -5.72 -6.79 -26.12
CA GLN A 85 -4.92 -5.55 -26.11
C GLN A 85 -5.54 -4.42 -25.27
N LEU A 86 -6.28 -4.76 -24.21
CA LEU A 86 -6.95 -3.78 -23.37
C LEU A 86 -5.97 -2.97 -22.54
N ASP A 87 -6.38 -1.77 -22.16
CA ASP A 87 -5.69 -0.96 -21.16
C ASP A 87 -6.04 -1.43 -19.73
N VAL A 88 -5.17 -1.08 -18.79
CA VAL A 88 -5.26 -1.48 -17.38
C VAL A 88 -6.57 -1.05 -16.73
N ALA A 89 -7.16 0.09 -17.10
CA ALA A 89 -8.41 0.55 -16.49
C ALA A 89 -9.59 -0.33 -16.93
N ARG A 90 -9.61 -0.74 -18.20
CA ARG A 90 -10.61 -1.69 -18.72
C ARG A 90 -10.44 -3.08 -18.10
N ILE A 91 -9.20 -3.56 -18.00
CA ILE A 91 -8.89 -4.83 -17.34
C ILE A 91 -9.34 -4.81 -15.89
N ALA A 92 -8.96 -3.76 -15.15
CA ALA A 92 -9.32 -3.56 -13.74
C ALA A 92 -10.83 -3.57 -13.53
N ALA A 93 -11.60 -2.91 -14.39
CA ALA A 93 -13.05 -2.93 -14.36
C ALA A 93 -13.63 -4.34 -14.59
N GLN A 94 -13.05 -5.10 -15.53
CA GLN A 94 -13.54 -6.42 -15.91
C GLN A 94 -13.23 -7.50 -14.86
N VAL A 95 -12.02 -7.50 -14.28
CA VAL A 95 -11.66 -8.43 -13.20
C VAL A 95 -12.06 -7.91 -11.81
N GLN A 96 -12.69 -6.73 -11.73
CA GLN A 96 -13.09 -6.08 -10.48
C GLN A 96 -11.94 -5.99 -9.45
N ARG A 97 -10.78 -5.49 -9.91
CA ARG A 97 -9.57 -5.23 -9.11
C ARG A 97 -9.12 -3.79 -9.32
N SER A 98 -8.23 -3.28 -8.47
CA SER A 98 -7.66 -1.94 -8.66
C SER A 98 -6.59 -1.93 -9.77
N GLU A 99 -6.45 -0.82 -10.48
CA GLU A 99 -5.41 -0.66 -11.53
C GLU A 99 -4.00 -0.94 -11.00
N GLY A 100 -3.69 -0.50 -9.77
CA GLY A 100 -2.41 -0.78 -9.11
C GLY A 100 -2.18 -2.28 -8.87
N ALA A 101 -3.23 -3.06 -8.57
CA ALA A 101 -3.14 -4.51 -8.44
C ALA A 101 -2.85 -5.18 -9.79
N ILE A 102 -3.47 -4.71 -10.87
CA ILE A 102 -3.21 -5.19 -12.23
C ILE A 102 -1.75 -4.93 -12.62
N VAL A 103 -1.28 -3.68 -12.48
CA VAL A 103 0.12 -3.30 -12.78
C VAL A 103 1.10 -4.17 -12.00
N SER A 104 0.88 -4.32 -10.70
CA SER A 104 1.75 -5.14 -9.84
C SER A 104 1.75 -6.61 -10.26
N ARG A 105 0.59 -7.12 -10.69
CA ARG A 105 0.48 -8.51 -11.14
C ARG A 105 1.18 -8.74 -12.48
N LEU A 106 1.05 -7.81 -13.43
CA LEU A 106 1.74 -7.89 -14.72
C LEU A 106 3.26 -8.00 -14.56
N VAL A 107 3.84 -7.25 -13.61
CA VAL A 107 5.27 -7.36 -13.27
C VAL A 107 5.58 -8.72 -12.63
N LYS A 108 4.72 -9.20 -11.74
CA LYS A 108 4.93 -10.49 -11.05
C LYS A 108 4.81 -11.71 -11.98
N LEU A 109 4.11 -11.57 -13.09
CA LEU A 109 4.03 -12.56 -14.17
C LEU A 109 5.14 -12.37 -15.22
N ASP A 110 6.12 -11.50 -14.96
CA ASP A 110 7.27 -11.21 -15.82
C ASP A 110 6.91 -10.58 -17.19
N PHE A 111 5.70 -10.05 -17.34
CA PHE A 111 5.31 -9.35 -18.58
C PHE A 111 6.01 -8.00 -18.74
N PHE A 112 6.42 -7.40 -17.61
CA PHE A 112 7.19 -6.16 -17.57
C PHE A 112 8.26 -6.26 -16.50
N ALA A 113 9.44 -5.70 -16.78
CA ALA A 113 10.55 -5.67 -15.83
C ALA A 113 10.24 -4.82 -14.59
N SER A 114 9.37 -3.82 -14.70
CA SER A 114 9.02 -2.92 -13.60
C SER A 114 7.63 -2.32 -13.74
N SER A 115 7.10 -1.85 -12.61
CA SER A 115 5.77 -1.21 -12.57
C SER A 115 5.70 0.09 -13.38
N GLU A 116 6.83 0.77 -13.60
CA GLU A 116 6.91 1.93 -14.50
C GLU A 116 6.73 1.51 -15.96
N ASP A 117 7.40 0.43 -16.41
CA ASP A 117 7.27 -0.10 -17.78
C ASP A 117 5.82 -0.52 -18.07
N ALA A 118 5.19 -1.24 -17.14
CA ALA A 118 3.78 -1.62 -17.25
C ALA A 118 2.86 -0.40 -17.37
N ARG A 119 3.12 0.67 -16.59
CA ARG A 119 2.36 1.92 -16.70
C ARG A 119 2.66 2.67 -18.00
N ALA A 120 3.89 2.66 -18.48
CA ALA A 120 4.28 3.26 -19.74
C ALA A 120 3.56 2.58 -20.92
N ALA A 121 3.57 1.25 -20.97
CA ALA A 121 2.82 0.47 -21.95
C ALA A 121 1.31 0.77 -21.88
N ASN A 122 0.75 0.85 -20.67
CA ASN A 122 -0.64 1.25 -20.47
C ASN A 122 -0.93 2.67 -21.02
N ARG A 123 -0.05 3.64 -20.79
CA ARG A 123 -0.18 5.01 -21.34
C ARG A 123 -0.18 5.01 -22.86
N LEU A 124 0.60 4.14 -23.50
CA LEU A 124 0.61 4.00 -24.96
C LEU A 124 -0.71 3.42 -25.49
N ARG A 125 -1.25 2.40 -24.82
CA ARG A 125 -2.55 1.81 -25.19
C ARG A 125 -3.70 2.78 -25.02
N ARG A 126 -3.73 3.55 -23.93
CA ARG A 126 -4.77 4.58 -23.73
C ARG A 126 -4.76 5.67 -24.80
N LYS A 127 -3.63 5.90 -25.47
CA LYS A 127 -3.52 6.85 -26.61
C LYS A 127 -3.95 6.23 -27.95
N THR A 128 -4.03 4.91 -28.02
CA THR A 128 -4.37 4.17 -29.25
C THR A 128 -5.69 3.45 -29.00
N PRO A 129 -6.83 4.16 -29.07
CA PRO A 129 -8.12 3.51 -28.86
C PRO A 129 -8.29 2.39 -29.89
N VAL A 130 -8.57 1.18 -29.42
CA VAL A 130 -8.92 0.00 -30.23
C VAL A 130 -10.25 0.21 -31.00
N ASP A 131 -10.92 1.34 -30.79
CA ASP A 131 -12.15 1.79 -31.45
C ASP A 131 -11.85 2.53 -32.78
N SER A 132 -11.07 1.90 -33.66
CA SER A 132 -10.87 2.37 -35.04
C SER A 132 -10.97 1.19 -35.99
N THR A 133 -12.11 0.50 -35.94
CA THR A 133 -12.56 -0.36 -37.04
C THR A 133 -13.38 0.54 -37.97
N PRO A 134 -12.88 0.93 -39.16
CA PRO A 134 -13.75 1.47 -40.18
C PRO A 134 -14.66 0.35 -40.69
N ASP A 135 -15.96 0.62 -40.71
CA ASP A 135 -16.99 -0.15 -41.44
C ASP A 135 -16.69 -0.14 -42.95
#